data_AF-A0A2V8JJK0-F1
#
_entry.id   AF-A0A2V8JJK0-F1
#
_cell.length_a   1.000
_cell.length_b   1.000
_cell.length_c   1.000
_cell.angle_alpha   90.00
_cell.angle_beta   90.00
_cell.angle_gamma   90.00
#
_symmetry.space_group_name_H-M   'P 1'
#
loop_
_entity.id
_entity.type
_entity.pdbx_description
1 polymer ?
#
loop_
_entity_poly.entity_id
_entity_poly.type
_entity_poly.pdbx_seq_one_letter_code
_entity_poly.pdbx_strand_id
1 'polypeptide(L)'
;MRVNLPDSLKDFVDEQVNSGRYADADAFVAELLKTEAGIFERIKRGDALPFDEHFDRRLEVLLDEAEKSGDHVTASKEDFDAMEREALELIRKKPKTS
;
A
#
# COMPACT_ATOMS: atom_id res chain seq x y z
N MET A 1 -8.93 23.56 8.39
CA MET A 1 -7.50 23.38 8.06
C MET A 1 -7.30 23.89 6.64
N ARG A 2 -6.24 24.63 6.31
CA ARG A 2 -5.95 24.99 4.91
C ARG A 2 -4.86 24.07 4.40
N VAL A 3 -5.20 23.22 3.43
CA VAL A 3 -4.26 22.31 2.78
C VAL A 3 -4.09 22.80 1.35
N ASN A 4 -2.86 23.02 0.93
CA ASN A 4 -2.58 23.31 -0.47
C ASN A 4 -2.37 21.98 -1.18
N LEU A 5 -3.33 21.61 -2.03
CA LEU A 5 -3.21 20.45 -2.90
C LEU A 5 -2.35 20.83 -4.10
N PRO A 6 -1.38 19.98 -4.49
CA PRO A 6 -0.70 20.10 -5.78
C PRO A 6 -1.70 20.11 -6.92
N ASP A 7 -1.44 20.90 -7.97
CA ASP A 7 -2.31 20.98 -9.15
C ASP A 7 -2.51 19.60 -9.81
N SER A 8 -1.52 18.71 -9.71
CA SER A 8 -1.61 17.33 -10.21
C SER A 8 -2.68 16.46 -9.54
N LEU A 9 -3.16 16.85 -8.35
CA LEU A 9 -4.20 16.12 -7.62
C LEU A 9 -5.58 16.76 -7.77
N LYS A 10 -5.67 17.94 -8.38
CA LYS A 10 -6.92 18.68 -8.51
C LYS A 10 -7.96 17.93 -9.34
N ASP A 11 -7.55 17.45 -10.52
CA ASP A 11 -8.44 16.69 -11.41
C ASP A 11 -8.99 15.43 -10.73
N PHE A 12 -8.17 14.77 -9.92
CA PHE A 12 -8.58 13.58 -9.16
C PHE A 12 -9.62 13.92 -8.09
N VAL A 13 -9.41 14.99 -7.32
CA VAL A 13 -10.37 15.45 -6.30
C VAL A 13 -11.68 15.88 -6.97
N ASP A 14 -11.59 16.64 -8.07
CA ASP A 14 -12.76 17.12 -8.81
C ASP A 14 -13.55 15.95 -9.39
N GLU A 15 -12.91 14.89 -9.88
CA GLU A 15 -13.58 13.67 -10.35
C GLU A 15 -14.35 12.96 -9.21
N GLN A 16 -13.77 12.86 -8.01
CA GLN A 16 -14.46 12.24 -6.87
C GLN A 16 -15.68 13.03 -6.41
N VAL A 17 -15.59 14.37 -6.38
CA VAL A 17 -16.73 15.24 -6.05
C VAL A 17 -17.80 15.17 -7.14
N ASN A 18 -17.40 15.25 -8.42
CA ASN A 18 -18.32 15.21 -9.55
C ASN A 18 -18.98 13.84 -9.74
N SER A 19 -18.43 12.77 -9.16
CA SER A 19 -19.09 11.46 -9.11
C SER A 19 -20.34 11.43 -8.21
N GLY A 20 -20.57 12.49 -7.43
CA GLY A 20 -21.70 12.61 -6.49
C GLY A 20 -21.50 11.81 -5.20
N ARG A 21 -20.34 11.16 -5.02
CA ARG A 21 -19.98 10.41 -3.80
C ARG A 21 -19.72 11.33 -2.61
N TYR A 22 -19.28 12.56 -2.85
CA TYR A 22 -18.91 13.52 -1.82
C TYR A 22 -19.61 14.86 -2.05
N ALA A 23 -20.02 15.52 -0.96
CA ALA A 23 -20.70 16.82 -1.02
C ALA A 23 -19.77 17.95 -1.52
N ASP A 24 -18.49 17.87 -1.16
CA ASP A 24 -17.44 18.81 -1.56
C ASP A 24 -16.05 18.15 -1.42
N ALA A 25 -15.01 18.88 -1.85
CA ALA A 25 -13.63 18.43 -1.77
C ALA A 25 -13.16 18.25 -0.32
N ASP A 26 -13.66 19.06 0.62
CA ASP A 26 -13.28 18.97 2.03
C ASP A 26 -13.80 17.67 2.66
N ALA A 27 -15.01 17.25 2.32
CA ALA A 27 -15.62 15.99 2.74
C ALA A 27 -14.82 14.78 2.23
N PHE A 28 -14.41 14.81 0.95
CA PHE A 28 -13.56 13.77 0.37
C PHE A 28 -12.20 13.68 1.10
N VAL A 29 -11.51 14.81 1.27
CA VAL A 29 -10.19 14.84 1.93
C VAL A 29 -10.29 14.44 3.40
N ALA A 30 -11.37 14.82 4.10
CA ALA A 30 -11.61 14.42 5.48
C ALA A 30 -11.81 12.91 5.63
N GLU A 31 -12.55 12.29 4.71
CA GLU A 31 -12.72 10.84 4.69
C GLU A 31 -11.40 10.13 4.38
N LEU A 32 -10.67 10.60 3.36
CA LEU A 32 -9.36 10.06 2.98
C LEU A 32 -8.39 10.07 4.16
N LEU A 33 -8.29 11.19 4.89
CA LEU A 33 -7.44 11.32 6.07
C LEU A 33 -7.89 10.40 7.22
N LYS A 34 -9.21 10.22 7.41
CA LYS A 34 -9.75 9.33 8.44
C LYS A 34 -9.42 7.87 8.14
N THR A 35 -9.55 7.46 6.88
CA THR A 35 -9.19 6.11 6.41
C THR A 35 -7.70 5.86 6.60
N GLU A 36 -6.86 6.80 6.16
CA GLU A 36 -5.40 6.71 6.29
C GLU A 36 -4.97 6.63 7.77
N ALA A 37 -5.54 7.47 8.64
CA ALA A 37 -5.28 7.42 10.08
C ALA A 37 -5.69 6.06 10.69
N GLY A 38 -6.81 5.48 10.26
CA GLY A 38 -7.26 4.15 10.68
C GLY A 38 -6.29 3.04 10.27
N ILE A 39 -5.76 3.12 9.04
CA ILE A 39 -4.74 2.21 8.52
C ILE A 39 -3.45 2.32 9.34
N PHE A 40 -2.94 3.54 9.57
CA PHE A 40 -1.73 3.75 10.38
C PHE A 40 -1.85 3.17 11.78
N GLU A 41 -3.00 3.35 12.45
CA GLU A 41 -3.22 2.80 13.79
C GLU A 41 -3.34 1.26 13.80
N ARG A 42 -3.83 0.64 12.72
CA ARG A 42 -3.80 -0.83 12.57
C ARG A 42 -2.38 -1.34 12.38
N ILE A 43 -1.59 -0.70 11.52
CA ILE A 43 -0.19 -1.06 11.30
C ILE A 43 0.60 -0.98 12.61
N LYS A 44 0.42 0.09 13.40
CA LYS A 44 1.06 0.22 14.72
C LYS A 44 0.71 -0.93 15.67
N ARG A 45 -0.51 -1.46 15.60
CA ARG A 45 -0.99 -2.56 16.45
C ARG A 45 -0.62 -3.94 15.90
N GLY A 46 -0.11 -4.03 14.68
CA GLY A 46 0.15 -5.30 14.00
C GLY A 46 -1.12 -6.00 13.50
N ASP A 47 -2.23 -5.26 13.38
CA ASP A 47 -3.50 -5.79 12.89
C ASP A 47 -3.47 -5.98 11.37
N ALA A 48 -4.24 -6.95 10.87
CA ALA A 48 -4.43 -7.11 9.43
C ALA A 48 -5.07 -5.86 8.81
N LEU A 49 -4.56 -5.45 7.64
CA LEU A 49 -5.12 -4.35 6.87
C LEU A 49 -6.52 -4.72 6.34
N PRO A 50 -7.49 -3.79 6.32
CA PRO A 50 -8.78 -4.06 5.72
C PRO A 50 -8.62 -4.29 4.20
N PHE A 51 -9.36 -5.28 3.67
CA PHE A 51 -9.58 -5.40 2.24
C PHE A 51 -10.63 -4.35 1.86
N ASP A 52 -10.18 -3.20 1.36
CA ASP A 52 -11.00 -2.17 0.73
C ASP A 52 -10.64 -2.02 -0.76
N GLU A 53 -11.36 -1.18 -1.51
CA GLU A 53 -11.08 -0.94 -2.93
C GLU A 53 -9.65 -0.40 -3.19
N HIS A 54 -8.98 0.17 -2.18
CA HIS A 54 -7.57 0.57 -2.28
C HIS A 54 -6.62 -0.61 -2.12
N PHE A 55 -7.00 -1.62 -1.33
CA PHE A 55 -6.34 -2.92 -1.30
C PHE A 55 -6.48 -3.63 -2.64
N ASP A 56 -7.63 -3.53 -3.31
CA ASP A 56 -7.81 -4.05 -4.67
C ASP A 56 -6.82 -3.40 -5.65
N ARG A 57 -6.65 -2.07 -5.60
CA ARG A 57 -5.65 -1.40 -6.45
C ARG A 57 -4.20 -1.79 -6.12
N ARG A 58 -3.86 -1.95 -4.83
CA ARG A 58 -2.52 -2.45 -4.44
C ARG A 58 -2.32 -3.90 -4.86
N LEU A 59 -3.36 -4.72 -4.77
CA LEU A 59 -3.35 -6.12 -5.21
C LEU A 59 -3.19 -6.18 -6.73
N GLU A 60 -3.95 -5.39 -7.49
CA GLU A 60 -3.81 -5.24 -8.94
C GLU A 60 -2.38 -4.87 -9.32
N VAL A 61 -1.79 -3.87 -8.67
CA VAL A 61 -0.39 -3.48 -8.91
C VAL A 61 0.59 -4.62 -8.61
N LEU A 62 0.40 -5.35 -7.52
CA LEU A 62 1.24 -6.50 -7.16
C LEU A 62 1.09 -7.67 -8.15
N LEU A 63 -0.12 -7.89 -8.68
CA LEU A 63 -0.39 -8.89 -9.71
C LEU A 63 0.25 -8.49 -11.04
N ASP A 64 0.14 -7.22 -11.42
CA ASP A 64 0.80 -6.63 -12.59
C ASP A 64 2.33 -6.77 -12.49
N GLU A 65 2.90 -6.52 -11.31
CA GLU A 65 4.33 -6.67 -11.03
C GLU A 65 4.75 -8.13 -11.11
N ALA A 66 3.95 -9.04 -10.55
CA ALA A 66 4.20 -10.48 -10.63
C ALA A 66 4.17 -10.98 -12.09
N GLU A 67 3.22 -10.52 -12.90
CA GLU A 67 3.15 -10.85 -14.33
C GLU A 67 4.39 -10.34 -15.10
N LYS A 68 4.90 -9.17 -14.73
CA LYS A 68 6.12 -8.59 -15.32
C LYS A 68 7.41 -9.22 -14.79
N SER A 69 7.36 -9.94 -13.66
CA SER A 69 8.54 -10.51 -12.99
C SER A 69 9.19 -11.70 -13.71
N GLY A 70 8.53 -12.21 -14.75
CA GLY A 70 9.04 -13.28 -15.61
C GLY A 70 8.32 -14.61 -15.40
N ASP A 71 8.88 -15.68 -15.98
CA ASP A 71 8.27 -16.99 -15.91
C ASP A 71 8.30 -17.56 -14.48
N HIS A 72 7.22 -18.23 -14.11
CA HIS A 72 7.14 -18.92 -12.84
C HIS A 72 8.19 -20.04 -12.77
N VAL A 73 8.85 -20.14 -11.62
CA VAL A 73 9.75 -21.25 -11.30
C VAL A 73 9.09 -22.16 -10.26
N THR A 74 9.32 -23.46 -10.38
CA THR A 74 8.87 -24.39 -9.34
C THR A 74 9.72 -24.17 -8.10
N ALA A 75 9.08 -23.88 -6.97
CA ALA A 75 9.74 -23.75 -5.68
C ALA A 75 9.43 -24.96 -4.80
N SER A 76 10.47 -25.69 -4.42
CA SER A 76 10.40 -26.79 -3.45
C SER A 76 10.53 -26.25 -2.02
N LYS A 77 10.25 -27.12 -1.03
CA LYS A 77 10.47 -26.77 0.37
C LYS A 77 11.95 -26.48 0.66
N GLU A 78 12.88 -27.21 0.04
CA GLU A 78 14.30 -26.96 0.22
C GLU A 78 14.73 -25.58 -0.31
N ASP A 79 14.09 -25.09 -1.37
CA ASP A 79 14.34 -23.75 -1.91
C ASP A 79 13.91 -22.66 -0.92
N PHE A 80 12.75 -22.83 -0.27
CA PHE A 80 12.31 -21.91 0.80
C PHE A 80 13.25 -21.93 2.00
N ASP A 81 13.68 -23.12 2.44
CA ASP A 81 14.64 -23.26 3.55
C ASP A 81 16.01 -22.64 3.18
N ALA A 82 16.39 -22.62 1.90
CA ALA A 82 17.59 -21.94 1.42
C ALA A 82 17.42 -20.41 1.41
N MET A 83 16.28 -19.91 0.93
CA MET A 83 15.94 -18.49 0.95
C MET A 83 15.92 -17.91 2.36
N GLU A 84 15.36 -18.65 3.34
CA GLU A 84 15.35 -18.22 4.73
C GLU A 84 16.77 -18.08 5.31
N ARG A 85 17.64 -19.06 5.03
CA ARG A 85 19.05 -19.00 5.46
C ARG A 85 19.78 -17.82 4.84
N GLU A 86 19.57 -17.55 3.56
CA GLU A 86 20.15 -16.38 2.88
C GLU A 86 19.65 -15.07 3.50
N ALA A 87 18.34 -14.95 3.74
CA ALA A 87 17.74 -13.78 4.35
C ALA A 87 18.30 -13.50 5.76
N LEU A 88 18.47 -14.55 6.57
CA LEU A 88 19.08 -14.43 7.91
C LEU A 88 20.53 -13.94 7.86
N GLU A 89 21.31 -14.40 6.89
CA GLU A 89 22.68 -13.92 6.68
C GLU A 89 22.71 -12.45 6.23
N LEU A 90 21.78 -12.03 5.36
CA LEU A 90 21.64 -10.63 4.95
C LEU A 90 21.27 -9.72 6.12
N ILE A 91 20.34 -10.16 6.99
CA ILE A 91 19.95 -9.44 8.20
C ILE A 91 21.14 -9.30 9.16
N ARG A 92 21.91 -10.38 9.36
CA ARG A 92 23.11 -10.38 10.22
C ARG A 92 24.21 -9.45 9.73
N LYS A 93 24.37 -9.32 8.40
CA LYS A 93 25.36 -8.44 7.76
C LYS A 93 24.93 -6.98 7.74
N LYS A 94 23.65 -6.67 7.94
CA LYS A 94 23.16 -5.29 7.95
C LYS A 94 23.64 -4.61 9.25
N PRO A 95 24.46 -3.55 9.17
CA PRO A 95 24.89 -2.85 10.38
C PRO A 95 23.66 -2.29 11.09
N LYS A 96 23.61 -2.43 12.42
CA LYS A 96 22.58 -1.77 13.22
C LYS A 96 22.71 -0.27 12.97
N THR A 97 21.74 0.31 12.26
CA THR A 97 21.50 1.75 12.28
C THR A 97 21.11 2.09 13.73
N SER A 98 22.10 2.53 14.50
CA SER A 98 21.94 3.21 15.78
C SER A 98 21.63 4.68 15.56
#